data_AF-A0A1Z7WWR1-F1
#
_entry.id   AF-A0A1Z7WWR1-F1
#
_cell.length_a   1.000
_cell.length_b   1.000
_cell.length_c   1.000
_cell.angle_alpha   90.00
_cell.angle_beta   90.00
_cell.angle_gamma   90.00
#
_symmetry.space_group_name_H-M   'P 1'
#
loop_
_entity.id
_entity.type
_entity.pdbx_description
1 polymer ?
#
loop_
_entity_poly.entity_id
_entity_poly.type
_entity_poly.pdbx_seq_one_letter_code
_entity_poly.pdbx_strand_id
1 'polypeptide(L)'
;MTPTILLMMAIFILGAGALIGFFKTKTKGFGRFTTSVFLILLVIIIAALLYAGGKLEGQVMANVLFAVFGFAGGLFTSKDGNEAGK
;
A
#
# COMPACT_ATOMS: atom_id res chain seq x y z
N MET A 1 -2.04 -22.61 18.01
CA MET A 1 -2.00 -21.33 17.28
C MET A 1 -3.32 -21.20 16.52
N THR A 2 -4.09 -20.11 16.68
CA THR A 2 -5.39 -19.99 16.01
C THR A 2 -5.21 -19.64 14.53
N PRO A 3 -6.18 -19.98 13.65
CA PRO A 3 -6.11 -19.64 12.22
C PRO A 3 -5.92 -18.15 11.95
N THR A 4 -6.53 -17.29 12.78
CA THR A 4 -6.39 -15.83 12.70
C THR A 4 -4.96 -15.37 12.97
N ILE A 5 -4.30 -15.93 14.00
CA ILE A 5 -2.91 -15.58 14.31
C ILE A 5 -1.98 -16.03 13.18
N LEU A 6 -2.21 -17.23 12.62
CA LEU A 6 -1.47 -17.71 11.45
C LEU A 6 -1.63 -16.79 10.24
N LEU A 7 -2.85 -16.35 9.94
CA LEU A 7 -3.13 -15.42 8.84
C LEU A 7 -2.43 -14.07 9.06
N MET A 8 -2.52 -13.50 10.25
CA MET A 8 -1.85 -12.24 10.59
C MET A 8 -0.33 -12.36 10.48
N MET A 9 0.26 -13.46 10.96
CA MET A 9 1.70 -13.70 10.82
C MET A 9 2.11 -13.86 9.35
N ALA A 10 1.33 -14.57 8.53
CA ALA A 10 1.59 -14.72 7.10
C ALA A 10 1.56 -13.36 6.39
N ILE A 11 0.53 -12.54 6.65
CA ILE A 11 0.42 -11.17 6.11
C ILE A 11 1.59 -10.31 6.57
N PHE A 12 1.97 -10.40 7.85
CA PHE A 12 3.09 -9.64 8.39
C PHE A 12 4.42 -10.03 7.75
N ILE A 13 4.71 -11.33 7.63
CA ILE A 13 5.95 -11.84 7.02
C ILE A 13 6.02 -11.45 5.53
N LEU A 14 4.93 -11.63 4.79
CA LEU A 14 4.85 -11.24 3.38
C LEU A 14 4.97 -9.72 3.22
N GLY A 15 4.30 -8.94 4.07
CA GLY A 15 4.35 -7.49 4.06
C GLY A 15 5.73 -6.93 4.41
N ALA A 16 6.34 -7.43 5.49
CA ALA A 16 7.69 -7.07 5.88
C ALA A 16 8.71 -7.49 4.80
N GLY A 17 8.57 -8.69 4.25
CA GLY A 17 9.38 -9.18 3.14
C GLY A 17 9.25 -8.29 1.89
N ALA A 18 8.04 -7.90 1.54
CA ALA A 18 7.78 -6.99 0.41
C ALA A 18 8.34 -5.58 0.66
N LEU A 19 8.26 -5.05 1.88
CA LEU A 19 8.88 -3.77 2.24
C LEU A 19 10.41 -3.83 2.18
N ILE A 20 11.03 -4.88 2.75
CA ILE A 20 12.47 -5.09 2.68
C ILE A 20 12.90 -5.24 1.21
N GLY A 21 12.17 -6.03 0.43
CA GLY A 21 12.37 -6.19 -1.01
C GLY A 21 12.30 -4.86 -1.74
N PHE A 22 11.26 -4.06 -1.48
CA PHE A 22 11.09 -2.72 -2.05
C PHE A 22 12.26 -1.79 -1.72
N PHE A 23 12.71 -1.73 -0.46
CA PHE A 23 13.84 -0.89 -0.08
C PHE A 23 15.18 -1.37 -0.68
N LYS A 24 15.31 -2.66 -0.98
CA LYS A 24 16.47 -3.21 -1.68
C LYS A 24 16.45 -2.97 -3.19
N THR A 25 15.28 -3.05 -3.82
CA THR A 25 15.13 -2.94 -5.27
C THR A 25 14.86 -1.52 -5.76
N LYS A 26 14.45 -0.61 -4.87
CA LYS A 26 14.21 0.78 -5.25
C LYS A 26 15.49 1.42 -5.77
N THR A 27 15.34 2.21 -6.83
CA THR A 27 16.40 3.08 -7.33
C THR A 27 16.70 4.20 -6.31
N LYS A 28 17.85 4.87 -6.46
CA LYS A 28 18.24 5.96 -5.55
C LYS A 28 17.21 7.09 -5.63
N GLY A 29 16.69 7.49 -4.47
CA GLY A 29 15.64 8.52 -4.34
C GLY A 29 14.23 7.96 -4.08
N PHE A 30 13.27 8.87 -3.99
CA PHE A 30 11.82 8.62 -3.96
C PHE A 30 11.19 9.48 -5.05
N GLY A 31 11.15 8.96 -6.28
CA GLY A 31 10.38 9.58 -7.36
C GLY A 31 8.89 9.28 -7.21
N ARG A 32 8.05 9.95 -8.02
CA ARG A 32 6.58 9.75 -8.00
C ARG A 32 6.18 8.28 -8.05
N PHE A 33 6.75 7.52 -8.99
CA PHE A 33 6.50 6.08 -9.11
C PHE A 33 6.88 5.29 -7.85
N THR A 34 8.09 5.51 -7.33
CA THR A 34 8.57 4.85 -6.11
C THR A 34 7.67 5.17 -4.91
N THR A 35 7.23 6.42 -4.78
CA THR A 35 6.30 6.85 -3.73
C THR A 35 4.91 6.23 -3.90
N SER A 36 4.36 6.19 -5.12
CA SER A 36 3.08 5.53 -5.40
C SER A 36 3.12 4.06 -5.01
N VAL A 37 4.15 3.33 -5.44
CA VAL A 37 4.31 1.90 -5.13
C VAL A 37 4.49 1.69 -3.63
N PHE A 38 5.31 2.51 -2.97
CA PHE A 38 5.49 2.44 -1.52
C PHE A 38 4.16 2.61 -0.78
N LEU A 39 3.35 3.60 -1.16
CA LEU A 39 2.10 3.90 -0.48
C LEU A 39 1.04 2.82 -0.71
N ILE A 40 0.93 2.28 -1.93
CA ILE A 40 0.08 1.10 -2.19
C ILE A 40 0.50 -0.04 -1.26
N LEU A 41 1.79 -0.35 -1.25
CA LEU A 41 2.34 -1.50 -0.54
C LEU A 41 2.15 -1.35 0.98
N LEU A 42 2.42 -0.17 1.52
CA LEU A 42 2.24 0.14 2.93
C LEU A 42 0.77 0.06 3.37
N VAL A 43 -0.13 0.71 2.63
CA VAL A 43 -1.56 0.76 2.97
C VAL A 43 -2.19 -0.62 2.86
N ILE A 44 -1.86 -1.41 1.83
CA ILE A 44 -2.37 -2.77 1.68
C ILE A 44 -1.93 -3.65 2.86
N ILE A 45 -0.67 -3.56 3.31
CA ILE A 45 -0.19 -4.35 4.45
C ILE A 45 -0.98 -3.98 5.72
N ILE A 46 -1.11 -2.69 6.02
CA ILE A 46 -1.82 -2.22 7.22
C ILE A 46 -3.31 -2.63 7.15
N ALA A 47 -3.96 -2.40 6.01
CA ALA A 47 -5.37 -2.73 5.82
C ALA A 47 -5.61 -4.24 5.91
N ALA A 48 -4.71 -5.06 5.36
CA ALA A 48 -4.78 -6.52 5.44
C ALA A 48 -4.61 -7.02 6.88
N LEU A 49 -3.68 -6.44 7.65
CA LEU A 49 -3.50 -6.78 9.08
C LEU A 49 -4.72 -6.40 9.91
N LEU A 50 -5.30 -5.22 9.67
CA LEU A 50 -6.51 -4.77 10.36
C LEU A 50 -7.74 -5.61 9.97
N TYR A 51 -7.86 -5.99 8.70
CA TYR A 51 -8.91 -6.90 8.22
C TYR A 51 -8.78 -8.29 8.85
N ALA A 52 -7.58 -8.88 8.83
CA ALA A 52 -7.32 -10.18 9.45
C ALA A 52 -7.52 -10.17 10.98
N GLY A 53 -7.27 -9.04 11.64
CA GLY A 53 -7.54 -8.82 13.06
C GLY A 53 -9.00 -8.50 13.40
N GLY A 54 -9.91 -8.49 12.42
CA GLY A 54 -11.33 -8.18 12.60
C GLY A 54 -11.61 -6.72 12.97
N LYS A 55 -10.66 -5.81 12.72
CA LYS A 55 -10.78 -4.36 12.97
C LYS A 55 -11.34 -3.59 11.77
N LEU A 56 -11.28 -4.19 10.58
CA LEU A 56 -11.87 -3.65 9.36
C LEU A 56 -12.89 -4.64 8.80
N GLU A 57 -14.05 -4.11 8.43
CA GLU A 57 -15.07 -4.85 7.69
C GLU A 57 -14.74 -4.87 6.19
N GLY A 58 -15.24 -5.86 5.45
CA GLY A 58 -14.94 -6.05 4.03
C GLY A 58 -15.30 -4.84 3.16
N GLN A 59 -16.40 -4.15 3.46
CA GLN A 59 -16.79 -2.93 2.73
C GLN A 59 -15.79 -1.78 2.97
N VAL A 60 -15.34 -1.60 4.21
CA VAL A 60 -14.35 -0.57 4.55
C VAL A 60 -13.01 -0.89 3.90
N MET A 61 -12.61 -2.17 3.90
CA MET A 61 -11.43 -2.65 3.19
C MET A 61 -11.48 -2.32 1.69
N ALA A 62 -12.61 -2.57 1.03
CA ALA A 62 -12.79 -2.23 -0.38
C ALA A 62 -12.63 -0.72 -0.63
N ASN A 63 -13.21 0.13 0.23
CA ASN A 63 -13.06 1.58 0.13
C ASN A 63 -11.61 2.04 0.28
N VAL A 64 -10.87 1.45 1.23
CA VAL A 64 -9.43 1.73 1.42
C VAL A 64 -8.63 1.35 0.18
N LEU A 65 -8.91 0.20 -0.42
CA LEU A 65 -8.26 -0.24 -1.65
C LEU A 65 -8.54 0.73 -2.81
N PHE A 66 -9.80 1.11 -3.02
CA PHE A 66 -10.16 2.09 -4.05
C PHE A 66 -9.45 3.43 -3.85
N ALA A 67 -9.43 3.92 -2.61
CA ALA A 67 -8.76 5.18 -2.27
C ALA A 67 -7.25 5.13 -2.55
N VAL A 68 -6.57 4.05 -2.15
CA VAL A 68 -5.11 3.96 -2.35
C VAL A 68 -4.74 3.77 -3.81
N PHE A 69 -5.48 2.95 -4.56
CA PHE A 69 -5.22 2.78 -5.99
C PHE A 69 -5.50 4.07 -6.77
N GLY A 70 -6.58 4.79 -6.45
CA GLY A 70 -6.87 6.08 -7.04
C GLY A 70 -5.80 7.13 -6.71
N PHE A 71 -5.39 7.21 -5.45
CA PHE A 71 -4.36 8.15 -5.01
C PHE A 71 -2.99 7.85 -5.64
N ALA A 72 -2.56 6.60 -5.60
CA ALA A 72 -1.28 6.20 -6.17
C ALA A 72 -1.26 6.28 -7.70
N GLY A 73 -2.39 6.00 -8.35
CA GLY A 73 -2.62 6.24 -9.77
C GLY A 73 -2.48 7.74 -10.11
N GLY A 74 -3.13 8.61 -9.34
CA GLY A 74 -3.01 10.07 -9.50
C GLY A 74 -1.59 10.59 -9.28
N LEU A 75 -0.86 10.05 -8.29
CA LEU A 75 0.56 10.37 -8.08
C LEU A 75 1.45 9.89 -9.23
N PHE A 76 1.10 8.78 -9.87
CA PHE A 76 1.85 8.25 -11.00
C PHE A 76 1.60 9.04 -12.30
N THR A 77 0.36 9.47 -12.53
CA THR A 77 -0.05 10.17 -13.76
C THR A 77 0.05 11.68 -13.67
N SER A 78 0.35 12.24 -12.49
CA SER A 78 0.56 13.68 -12.34
C SER A 78 1.81 14.11 -13.12
N LYS A 79 1.60 14.78 -14.25
CA LYS A 79 2.62 15.58 -14.93
C LYS A 79 3.13 16.64 -13.96
N ASP A 80 4.44 16.91 -13.97
CA ASP A 80 5.03 18.03 -13.24
C ASP A 80 4.22 19.30 -13.52
N GLY A 81 3.90 20.05 -12.46
CA GLY A 81 2.89 21.10 -12.47
C GLY A 81 3.17 22.21 -13.47
N ASN A 82 2.63 22.09 -14.68
CA ASN A 82 2.57 23.17 -15.65
C ASN A 82 1.20 23.28 -16.37
N GLU A 83 0.11 22.81 -15.74
CA GLU A 83 -1.25 22.96 -16.27
C GLU A 83 -2.27 23.33 -15.17
N ALA A 84 -1.84 24.05 -14.12
CA ALA A 84 -2.73 24.76 -13.19
C ALA A 84 -2.62 26.28 -13.37
N GLY A 85 -2.36 26.71 -14.60
CA GLY A 85 -2.15 28.11 -14.97
C GLY A 85 -2.57 28.37 -16.40
N LYS A 86 -3.83 28.08 -16.74
CA LYS A 86 -4.62 28.76 -17.78
C LYS A 86 -6.09 28.69 -17.40
#